data_AF-A0A6C0CJW7-F1
#
_entry.id   AF-A0A6C0CJW7-F1
#
_cell.length_a   1.000
_cell.length_b   1.000
_cell.length_c   1.000
_cell.angle_alpha   90.00
_cell.angle_beta   90.00
_cell.angle_gamma   90.00
#
_symmetry.space_group_name_H-M   'P 1'
#
loop_
_entity.id
_entity.type
_entity.pdbx_description
1 polymer ?
#
loop_
_entity_poly.entity_id
_entity_poly.type
_entity_poly.pdbx_seq_one_letter_code
_entity_poly.pdbx_strand_id
1 'polypeptide(L)'
;MGFPELVTAVLTVDFVTIVLSKFFNLGKSLDEWYKRFGIVAVLSDCLIILIGIQLAILLDPKAGFFLILVTAVCIQVVHDILFYLLVIQPIPQGHNEIIDLFKKYANENSWKIIVADSLMVISTVYLAQFLKFVPVQNVTFLGLLSLYALTYIIYTH
;
A
#
# COMPACT_ATOMS: atom_id res chain seq x y z
N MET A 1 -6.02 17.67 1.41
CA MET A 1 -6.69 16.38 1.15
C MET A 1 -7.18 15.94 2.48
N GLY A 2 -8.46 15.61 2.60
CA GLY A 2 -8.97 15.15 3.89
C GLY A 2 -8.54 13.71 4.13
N PHE A 3 -8.67 13.30 5.38
CA PHE A 3 -8.45 11.93 5.80
C PHE A 3 -9.42 10.93 5.14
N PRO A 4 -10.73 11.24 4.95
CA PRO A 4 -11.65 10.32 4.27
C PRO A 4 -11.24 9.99 2.84
N GLU A 5 -10.77 10.98 2.06
CA GLU A 5 -10.33 10.76 0.69
C GLU A 5 -9.09 9.87 0.62
N LEU A 6 -8.15 10.03 1.57
CA LEU A 6 -6.95 9.19 1.65
C LEU A 6 -7.28 7.74 1.99
N VAL A 7 -8.12 7.52 3.01
CA VAL A 7 -8.53 6.17 3.43
C VAL A 7 -9.31 5.49 2.32
N THR A 8 -10.27 6.18 1.69
CA THR A 8 -10.99 5.61 0.56
C THR A 8 -10.06 5.29 -0.60
N ALA A 9 -9.13 6.19 -0.94
CA ALA A 9 -8.22 5.97 -2.05
C ALA A 9 -7.31 4.77 -1.83
N VAL A 10 -6.71 4.62 -0.65
CA VAL A 10 -5.79 3.49 -0.39
C VAL A 10 -6.54 2.16 -0.46
N LEU A 11 -7.75 2.09 0.12
CA LEU A 11 -8.58 0.88 0.09
C LEU A 11 -8.99 0.53 -1.35
N THR A 12 -9.36 1.52 -2.16
CA THR A 12 -9.71 1.30 -3.56
C THR A 12 -8.50 0.88 -4.39
N VAL A 13 -7.33 1.50 -4.18
CA VAL A 13 -6.08 1.15 -4.89
C VAL A 13 -5.62 -0.26 -4.53
N ASP A 14 -5.66 -0.63 -3.25
CA ASP A 14 -5.30 -1.97 -2.78
C ASP A 14 -6.26 -3.01 -3.36
N PHE A 15 -7.58 -2.74 -3.30
CA PHE A 15 -8.59 -3.60 -3.93
C PHE A 15 -8.30 -3.84 -5.41
N VAL A 16 -8.07 -2.77 -6.18
CA VAL A 16 -7.75 -2.88 -7.62
C VAL A 16 -6.45 -3.65 -7.83
N THR A 17 -5.44 -3.45 -6.99
CA THR A 17 -4.15 -4.15 -7.09
C THR A 17 -4.31 -5.65 -6.88
N ILE A 18 -5.08 -6.07 -5.86
CA ILE A 18 -5.36 -7.50 -5.61
C ILE A 18 -6.22 -8.10 -6.72
N VAL A 19 -7.18 -7.36 -7.26
CA VAL A 19 -7.94 -7.82 -8.44
C VAL A 19 -6.99 -8.04 -9.62
N LEU A 20 -6.11 -7.08 -9.92
CA LEU A 20 -5.13 -7.20 -11.00
C LEU A 20 -4.17 -8.37 -10.77
N SER A 21 -3.72 -8.61 -9.54
CA SER A 21 -2.81 -9.72 -9.22
C SER A 21 -3.43 -11.11 -9.47
N LYS A 22 -4.76 -11.22 -9.53
CA LYS A 22 -5.44 -12.48 -9.90
C LYS A 22 -5.49 -12.72 -11.40
N PHE A 23 -5.59 -11.64 -12.18
CA PHE A 23 -5.64 -11.74 -13.64
C PHE A 23 -4.25 -11.74 -14.27
N PHE A 24 -3.25 -11.19 -13.57
CA PHE A 24 -1.87 -11.09 -14.03
C PHE A 24 -0.92 -11.74 -13.03
N ASN A 25 0.05 -12.53 -13.52
CA ASN A 25 1.05 -13.15 -12.65
C ASN A 25 2.09 -12.10 -12.18
N LEU A 26 1.80 -11.47 -11.03
CA LEU A 26 2.65 -10.43 -10.43
C LEU A 26 3.73 -10.98 -9.48
N GLY A 27 3.76 -12.30 -9.25
CA GLY A 27 4.82 -12.98 -8.50
C GLY A 27 4.30 -13.91 -7.40
N LYS A 28 5.02 -15.02 -7.18
CA LYS A 28 4.60 -16.08 -6.26
C LYS A 28 4.54 -15.63 -4.80
N SER A 29 5.49 -14.80 -4.36
CA SER A 29 5.49 -14.26 -3.01
C SER A 29 4.31 -13.33 -2.72
N LEU A 30 3.79 -12.61 -3.73
CA LEU A 30 2.61 -11.74 -3.56
C LEU A 30 1.35 -12.58 -3.36
N ASP A 31 1.22 -13.68 -4.10
CA ASP A 31 0.14 -14.64 -3.87
C ASP A 31 0.25 -15.32 -2.49
N GLU A 32 1.48 -15.66 -2.07
CA GLU A 32 1.75 -16.21 -0.72
C GLU A 32 1.42 -15.17 0.38
N TRP A 33 1.67 -13.87 0.14
CA TRP A 33 1.36 -12.77 1.07
C TRP A 33 -0.12 -12.73 1.43
N TYR A 34 -0.98 -12.59 0.41
CA TYR A 34 -2.42 -12.53 0.65
C TYR A 34 -3.01 -13.88 1.09
N LYS A 35 -2.49 -15.00 0.58
CA LYS A 35 -2.96 -16.33 0.98
C LYS A 35 -2.64 -16.67 2.44
N ARG A 36 -1.46 -16.27 2.93
CA ARG A 36 -0.99 -16.63 4.28
C ARG A 36 -1.47 -15.65 5.35
N PHE A 37 -1.49 -14.36 5.05
CA PHE A 37 -1.78 -13.32 6.05
C PHE A 37 -3.15 -12.64 5.87
N GLY A 38 -3.84 -12.87 4.74
CA GLY A 38 -5.23 -12.45 4.53
C GLY A 38 -5.45 -10.98 4.83
N ILE A 39 -6.33 -10.67 5.79
CA ILE A 39 -6.65 -9.29 6.17
C ILE A 39 -5.46 -8.55 6.79
N VAL A 40 -4.52 -9.25 7.43
CA VAL A 40 -3.32 -8.62 8.02
C VAL A 40 -2.41 -8.06 6.92
N ALA A 41 -2.33 -8.74 5.77
CA ALA A 41 -1.61 -8.24 4.60
C ALA A 41 -2.22 -6.92 4.10
N VAL A 42 -3.53 -6.95 3.81
CA VAL A 42 -4.30 -5.76 3.37
C VAL A 42 -4.15 -4.58 4.32
N LEU A 43 -4.27 -4.82 5.63
CA LEU A 43 -4.12 -3.76 6.63
C LEU A 43 -2.70 -3.21 6.65
N SER A 44 -1.68 -4.07 6.55
CA SER A 44 -0.28 -3.64 6.53
C SER A 44 0.01 -2.77 5.31
N ASP A 45 -0.42 -3.20 4.13
CA ASP A 45 -0.24 -2.49 2.86
C ASP A 45 -0.94 -1.12 2.87
N CYS A 46 -2.19 -1.08 3.35
CA CYS A 46 -2.94 0.18 3.47
C CYS A 46 -2.33 1.13 4.50
N LEU A 47 -1.96 0.63 5.68
CA LEU A 47 -1.46 1.47 6.77
C LEU A 47 -0.11 2.09 6.42
N ILE A 48 0.80 1.36 5.80
CA ILE A 48 2.12 1.91 5.49
C ILE A 48 2.05 3.03 4.44
N ILE A 49 1.15 2.90 3.45
CA ILE A 49 0.90 3.96 2.47
C ILE A 49 0.27 5.18 3.15
N LEU A 50 -0.72 4.99 4.01
CA LEU A 50 -1.35 6.09 4.76
C LEU A 50 -0.33 6.83 5.63
N ILE A 51 0.54 6.10 6.34
CA ILE A 51 1.60 6.68 7.16
C ILE A 51 2.57 7.48 6.29
N GLY A 52 3.04 6.92 5.17
CA GLY A 52 3.97 7.59 4.26
C GLY A 52 3.41 8.89 3.69
N ILE A 53 2.17 8.88 3.22
CA ILE A 53 1.51 10.09 2.68
C ILE A 53 1.22 11.09 3.81
N GLN A 54 0.77 10.63 4.98
CA GLN A 54 0.49 11.52 6.10
C GLN A 54 1.76 12.20 6.62
N LEU A 55 2.89 11.50 6.65
CA LEU A 55 4.20 12.09 6.95
C LEU A 55 4.57 13.18 5.94
N ALA A 56 4.35 12.97 4.65
CA ALA A 56 4.59 14.00 3.63
C ALA A 56 3.77 15.27 3.89
N ILE A 57 2.49 15.11 4.28
CA ILE A 57 1.61 16.22 4.63
C ILE A 57 2.07 16.92 5.93
N LEU A 58 2.57 16.16 6.91
CA LEU A 58 3.05 16.72 8.18
C LEU A 58 4.36 17.51 8.01
N LEU A 59 5.24 17.09 7.09
CA LEU A 59 6.47 17.81 6.80
C LEU A 59 6.23 19.18 6.17
N ASP A 60 5.27 19.28 5.24
CA ASP A 60 4.83 20.56 4.69
C ASP A 60 3.31 20.59 4.48
N PRO A 61 2.55 21.08 5.49
CA PRO A 61 1.09 21.16 5.40
C PRO A 61 0.57 22.11 4.31
N LYS A 62 1.42 23.01 3.79
CA LYS A 62 1.07 23.97 2.74
C LYS A 62 1.56 23.51 1.36
N ALA A 63 2.22 22.37 1.27
CA ALA A 63 2.71 21.81 0.04
C ALA A 63 1.59 21.66 -0.99
N GLY A 64 1.90 22.03 -2.23
CA GLY A 64 1.05 21.73 -3.38
C GLY A 64 0.99 20.22 -3.65
N PHE A 65 0.03 19.81 -4.47
CA PHE A 65 -0.18 18.41 -4.86
C PHE A 65 1.11 17.71 -5.32
N PHE A 66 1.86 18.31 -6.25
CA PHE A 66 3.08 17.70 -6.80
C PHE A 66 4.17 17.51 -5.75
N LEU A 67 4.31 18.47 -4.82
CA LEU A 67 5.31 18.37 -3.77
C LEU A 67 4.94 17.27 -2.76
N ILE A 68 3.65 17.15 -2.39
CA ILE A 68 3.16 16.03 -1.55
C ILE A 68 3.43 14.69 -2.24
N LEU A 69 3.12 14.56 -3.53
CA LEU A 69 3.31 13.33 -4.29
C LEU A 69 4.78 12.90 -4.30
N VAL A 70 5.68 13.80 -4.68
CA VAL A 70 7.13 13.49 -4.74
C VAL A 70 7.65 13.16 -3.34
N THR A 71 7.24 13.93 -2.33
CA THR A 71 7.68 13.73 -0.95
C THR A 71 7.19 12.38 -0.40
N ALA A 72 5.94 12.00 -0.66
CA ALA A 72 5.39 10.70 -0.23
C ALA A 72 6.12 9.52 -0.87
N VAL A 73 6.45 9.61 -2.17
CA VAL A 73 7.25 8.58 -2.85
C VAL A 73 8.66 8.52 -2.27
N CYS A 74 9.32 9.67 -2.05
CA CYS A 74 10.63 9.68 -1.41
C CYS A 74 10.60 9.07 -0.01
N ILE A 75 9.60 9.38 0.81
CA ILE A 75 9.41 8.78 2.14
C ILE A 75 9.23 7.27 2.02
N GLN A 76 8.38 6.79 1.11
CA GLN A 76 8.16 5.35 0.90
C GLN A 76 9.46 4.65 0.50
N VAL A 77 10.20 5.17 -0.49
CA VAL A 77 11.47 4.54 -0.93
C VAL A 77 12.49 4.50 0.22
N VAL A 78 12.63 5.60 0.97
CA VAL A 78 13.54 5.64 2.13
C VAL A 78 13.08 4.65 3.21
N HIS A 79 11.79 4.60 3.49
CA HIS A 79 11.21 3.65 4.44
C HIS A 79 11.54 2.21 4.04
N ASP A 80 11.33 1.82 2.80
CA ASP A 80 11.51 0.43 2.38
C ASP A 80 12.97 -0.02 2.45
N ILE A 81 13.90 0.86 2.07
CA ILE A 81 15.34 0.61 2.21
C ILE A 81 15.71 0.45 3.68
N LEU A 82 15.24 1.35 4.56
CA LEU A 82 15.54 1.28 5.99
C LEU A 82 14.88 0.06 6.65
N PHE A 83 13.64 -0.26 6.28
CA PHE A 83 12.92 -1.42 6.79
C PHE A 83 13.62 -2.72 6.38
N TYR A 84 14.10 -2.79 5.15
CA TYR A 84 14.90 -3.92 4.69
C TYR A 84 16.20 -4.09 5.48
N LEU A 85 16.99 -3.02 5.61
CA LEU A 85 18.31 -3.08 6.25
C LEU A 85 18.22 -3.24 7.78
N LEU A 86 17.28 -2.55 8.43
CA LEU A 86 17.20 -2.47 9.90
C LEU A 86 16.26 -3.49 10.53
N VAL A 87 15.26 -3.98 9.79
CA VAL A 87 14.24 -4.90 10.33
C VAL A 87 14.30 -6.26 9.65
N ILE A 88 14.24 -6.32 8.32
CA ILE A 88 14.16 -7.61 7.60
C ILE A 88 15.49 -8.38 7.70
N GLN A 89 16.62 -7.75 7.39
CA GLN A 89 17.92 -8.43 7.37
C GLN A 89 18.36 -8.98 8.73
N PRO A 90 18.26 -8.22 9.85
CA PRO A 90 18.83 -8.67 11.13
C PRO A 90 18.05 -9.79 11.82
N ILE A 91 16.74 -9.89 11.58
CA ILE A 91 15.88 -10.86 12.28
C ILE A 91 16.10 -12.25 11.69
N PRO A 92 16.54 -13.29 12.43
CA PRO A 92 16.82 -14.61 11.87
C PRO A 92 15.57 -15.31 11.33
N GLN A 93 15.75 -16.23 10.38
CA GLN A 93 14.62 -17.00 9.84
C GLN A 93 13.92 -17.83 10.93
N GLY A 94 12.60 -17.98 10.81
CA GLY A 94 11.76 -18.75 11.75
C GLY A 94 11.35 -17.98 13.00
N HIS A 95 11.75 -16.71 13.16
CA HIS A 95 11.35 -15.87 14.29
C HIS A 95 10.08 -15.06 14.01
N ASN A 96 9.80 -14.76 12.74
CA ASN A 96 8.62 -14.00 12.34
C ASN A 96 8.23 -14.37 10.91
N GLU A 97 7.01 -14.88 10.74
CA GLU A 97 6.53 -15.41 9.46
C GLU A 97 6.43 -14.35 8.36
N ILE A 98 6.09 -13.11 8.72
CA ILE A 98 5.98 -11.99 7.77
C ILE A 98 7.37 -11.64 7.24
N ILE A 99 8.34 -11.51 8.14
CA ILE A 99 9.73 -11.20 7.79
C ILE A 99 10.33 -12.33 6.95
N ASP A 100 10.03 -13.58 7.29
CA ASP A 100 10.47 -14.73 6.51
C ASP A 100 9.95 -14.68 5.06
N LEU A 101 8.69 -14.26 4.87
CA LEU A 101 8.15 -14.06 3.53
C LEU A 101 8.82 -12.87 2.83
N PHE A 102 9.00 -11.73 3.50
CA PHE A 102 9.67 -10.57 2.90
C PHE A 102 11.11 -10.86 2.46
N LYS A 103 11.83 -11.74 3.17
CA LYS A 103 13.13 -12.24 2.72
C LYS A 103 13.05 -13.03 1.42
N LYS A 104 12.04 -13.91 1.26
CA LYS A 104 11.80 -14.61 -0.01
C LYS A 104 11.49 -13.59 -1.11
N TYR A 105 10.65 -12.61 -0.80
CA TYR A 105 10.22 -11.61 -1.77
C TYR A 105 11.37 -10.75 -2.29
N ALA A 106 12.26 -10.30 -1.41
CA ALA A 106 13.46 -9.56 -1.76
C ALA A 106 14.39 -10.34 -2.71
N ASN A 107 14.48 -11.66 -2.55
CA ASN A 107 15.25 -12.54 -3.43
C ASN A 107 14.58 -12.77 -4.79
N GLU A 108 13.24 -12.72 -4.87
CA GLU A 108 12.50 -12.95 -6.12
C GLU A 108 12.42 -11.70 -7.00
N ASN A 109 12.08 -10.55 -6.42
CA ASN A 109 11.70 -9.35 -7.17
C ASN A 109 12.60 -8.14 -6.94
N SER A 110 13.52 -8.19 -5.97
CA SER A 110 14.51 -7.14 -5.64
C SER A 110 14.01 -5.70 -5.87
N TRP A 111 14.41 -5.05 -6.96
CA TRP A 111 14.05 -3.65 -7.26
C TRP A 111 12.61 -3.44 -7.72
N LYS A 112 11.94 -4.47 -8.25
CA LYS A 112 10.56 -4.36 -8.76
C LYS A 112 9.55 -4.07 -7.65
N ILE A 113 9.87 -4.47 -6.41
CA ILE A 113 9.04 -4.25 -5.22
C ILE A 113 8.91 -2.74 -4.98
N ILE A 114 10.05 -2.04 -4.92
CA ILE A 114 10.10 -0.59 -4.70
C ILE A 114 9.28 0.14 -5.78
N VAL A 115 9.36 -0.32 -7.03
CA VAL A 115 8.59 0.28 -8.13
C VAL A 115 7.09 0.02 -7.99
N ALA A 116 6.68 -1.20 -7.63
CA ALA A 116 5.28 -1.53 -7.40
C ALA A 116 4.70 -0.69 -6.25
N ASP A 117 5.42 -0.57 -5.13
CA ASP A 117 5.00 0.20 -3.96
C ASP A 117 4.91 1.70 -4.28
N SER A 118 5.88 2.24 -5.03
CA SER A 118 5.82 3.61 -5.53
C SER A 118 4.59 3.83 -6.43
N LEU A 119 4.23 2.88 -7.29
CA LEU A 119 3.01 2.97 -8.11
C LEU A 119 1.74 2.98 -7.24
N MET A 120 1.70 2.21 -6.15
CA MET A 120 0.55 2.22 -5.22
C MET A 120 0.44 3.56 -4.48
N VAL A 121 1.57 4.13 -4.01
CA VAL A 121 1.59 5.46 -3.38
C VAL A 121 1.13 6.54 -4.37
N ILE A 122 1.69 6.55 -5.59
CA ILE A 122 1.32 7.51 -6.63
C ILE A 122 -0.18 7.39 -6.95
N SER A 123 -0.69 6.17 -7.16
CA SER A 123 -2.09 5.92 -7.46
C SER A 123 -3.00 6.39 -6.33
N THR A 124 -2.60 6.17 -5.08
CA THR A 124 -3.36 6.60 -3.89
C THR A 124 -3.42 8.13 -3.81
N VAL A 125 -2.30 8.83 -4.00
CA VAL A 125 -2.26 10.30 -3.97
C VAL A 125 -3.08 10.90 -5.12
N TYR A 126 -3.00 10.34 -6.34
CA TYR A 126 -3.83 10.80 -7.45
C TYR A 126 -5.32 10.55 -7.24
N LEU A 127 -5.70 9.34 -6.82
CA LEU A 127 -7.10 9.01 -6.58
C LEU A 127 -7.69 9.86 -5.46
N ALA A 128 -6.96 10.02 -4.35
CA ALA A 128 -7.41 10.86 -3.27
C ALA A 128 -7.52 12.34 -3.69
N GLN A 129 -6.70 12.81 -4.64
CA GLN A 129 -6.79 14.17 -5.20
C GLN A 129 -8.07 14.33 -6.02
N PHE A 130 -8.43 13.31 -6.80
CA PHE A 130 -9.68 13.28 -7.56
C PHE A 130 -10.91 13.23 -6.64
N LEU A 131 -10.86 12.43 -5.57
CA LEU A 131 -11.96 12.28 -4.63
C LEU A 131 -12.30 13.56 -3.86
N LYS A 132 -11.41 14.57 -3.82
CA LYS A 132 -11.72 15.89 -3.25
C LYS A 132 -12.89 16.61 -3.92
N PHE A 133 -13.15 16.29 -5.19
CA PHE A 133 -14.23 16.91 -5.96
C PHE A 133 -15.55 16.12 -5.84
N VAL A 134 -15.57 15.05 -5.05
CA VAL A 134 -16.71 14.16 -4.83
C VAL A 134 -17.32 14.45 -3.44
N PRO A 135 -18.67 14.42 -3.28
CA PRO A 135 -19.28 14.58 -1.97
C PRO A 135 -18.77 13.55 -0.96
N VAL A 136 -18.46 13.99 0.26
CA VAL A 136 -17.87 13.13 1.31
C VAL A 136 -18.69 11.88 1.59
N GLN A 137 -20.02 11.95 1.50
CA GLN A 137 -20.89 10.78 1.69
C GLN A 137 -20.63 9.70 0.63
N ASN A 138 -20.38 10.09 -0.61
CA ASN A 138 -20.07 9.17 -1.70
C ASN A 138 -18.65 8.62 -1.56
N VAL A 139 -17.69 9.45 -1.12
CA VAL A 139 -16.32 9.02 -0.82
C VAL A 139 -16.30 7.97 0.29
N THR A 140 -17.02 8.21 1.38
CA THR A 140 -17.13 7.26 2.49
C THR A 140 -17.84 5.98 2.08
N PHE A 141 -18.92 6.08 1.30
CA PHE A 141 -19.60 4.90 0.76
C PHE A 141 -18.67 4.06 -0.12
N LEU A 142 -17.91 4.68 -1.02
CA LEU A 142 -16.92 3.99 -1.84
C LEU A 142 -15.83 3.31 -0.99
N GLY A 143 -15.37 3.98 0.08
CA GLY A 143 -14.40 3.42 1.01
C GLY A 143 -14.93 2.18 1.72
N LEU A 144 -16.17 2.23 2.22
CA LEU A 144 -16.84 1.08 2.83
C LEU A 144 -17.04 -0.06 1.84
N LEU A 145 -17.45 0.25 0.60
CA LEU A 145 -17.61 -0.74 -0.46
C LEU A 145 -16.28 -1.41 -0.82
N SER A 146 -15.19 -0.63 -0.90
CA SER A 146 -13.85 -1.14 -1.19
C SER A 146 -13.35 -2.04 -0.06
N LEU A 147 -13.51 -1.62 1.19
CA LEU A 147 -13.17 -2.43 2.37
C LEU A 147 -13.97 -3.75 2.41
N TYR A 148 -15.27 -3.67 2.16
CA TYR A 148 -16.12 -4.85 2.07
C TYR A 148 -15.66 -5.78 0.93
N ALA A 149 -15.38 -5.25 -0.26
CA ALA A 149 -14.92 -6.06 -1.38
C ALA A 149 -13.55 -6.72 -1.11
N LEU A 150 -12.64 -6.03 -0.40
CA LEU A 150 -11.35 -6.56 0.03
C LEU A 150 -11.51 -7.85 0.84
N THR A 151 -12.53 -7.95 1.71
CA THR A 151 -12.71 -9.16 2.53
C THR A 151 -13.10 -10.40 1.72
N TYR A 152 -13.59 -10.25 0.49
CA TYR A 152 -13.94 -11.38 -0.40
C TYR A 152 -12.83 -11.69 -1.38
N ILE A 153 -12.23 -10.66 -1.99
CA ILE A 153 -11.26 -10.86 -3.05
C ILE A 153 -10.00 -11.57 -2.53
N ILE A 154 -9.57 -11.31 -1.30
CA ILE A 154 -8.40 -12.00 -0.70
C ILE A 154 -8.56 -13.52 -0.63
N TYR A 155 -9.80 -14.04 -0.53
CA TYR A 155 -10.10 -15.47 -0.47
C TYR A 155 -10.62 -16.06 -1.79
N THR A 156 -10.55 -15.30 -2.89
CA THR A 156 -10.96 -15.76 -4.23
C THR A 156 -9.75 -16.32 -4.98
N HIS A 157 -9.89 -17.45 -5.67
CA HIS A 157 -8.81 -18.12 -6.41
C HIS A 157 -9.15 -18.26 -7.89
#